data_AF-A0A2M7DX02-F1
#
_entry.id   AF-A0A2M7DX02-F1
#
_cell.length_a   1.000
_cell.length_b   1.000
_cell.length_c   1.000
_cell.angle_alpha   90.00
_cell.angle_beta   90.00
_cell.angle_gamma   90.00
#
_symmetry.space_group_name_H-M   'P 1'
#
loop_
_entity.id
_entity.type
_entity.pdbx_description
1 polymer ?
#
loop_
_entity_poly.entity_id
_entity_poly.type
_entity_poly.pdbx_seq_one_letter_code
_entity_poly.pdbx_strand_id
1 'polypeptide(L)'
;LWCANCFYVYDEEENSLIFTSDIDTRHVSEALKNNFVAGSIVLETIVIGKIQGIQFQGKFIKPEKEQLKTAKTHYLLRFPFATLMNTTLWVVELSHIKMTDNRLGFGKKLIWKKS
;
A
#
# COMPACT_ATOMS: atom_id res chain seq x y z
N LEU A 1 -1.16 -14.47 -9.64
CA LEU A 1 -1.40 -13.37 -8.69
C LEU A 1 -1.06 -13.88 -7.30
N TRP A 2 -0.26 -13.13 -6.53
CA TRP A 2 0.20 -13.51 -5.19
C TRP A 2 0.00 -12.35 -4.21
N CYS A 3 -0.48 -12.64 -3.00
CA CYS A 3 -0.61 -11.65 -1.93
C CYS A 3 0.63 -11.65 -1.03
N ALA A 4 0.94 -10.50 -0.44
CA ALA A 4 2.06 -10.33 0.49
C ALA A 4 1.69 -9.31 1.57
N ASN A 5 2.29 -9.49 2.75
CA ASN A 5 2.22 -8.51 3.84
C ASN A 5 3.46 -7.63 3.75
N CYS A 6 3.26 -6.32 3.69
CA CYS A 6 4.34 -5.35 3.56
C CYS A 6 4.22 -4.29 4.67
N PHE A 7 5.37 -3.89 5.22
CA PHE A 7 5.44 -2.59 5.89
C PHE A 7 5.31 -1.51 4.83
N TYR A 8 4.50 -0.49 5.11
CA TYR A 8 4.19 0.54 4.12
C TYR A 8 4.14 1.93 4.75
N VAL A 9 4.28 2.93 3.90
CA VAL A 9 4.00 4.35 4.18
C VAL A 9 2.92 4.81 3.22
N TYR A 10 1.93 5.54 3.74
CA TYR A 10 0.94 6.21 2.90
C TYR A 10 1.47 7.61 2.56
N ASP A 11 1.57 7.89 1.26
CA ASP A 11 1.87 9.21 0.72
C ASP A 11 0.55 9.89 0.35
N GLU A 12 0.16 10.88 1.14
CA GLU A 12 -1.13 11.58 0.97
C GLU A 12 -1.14 12.48 -0.26
N GLU A 13 0.00 13.10 -0.60
CA GLU A 13 0.12 14.02 -1.74
C GLU A 13 -0.07 13.28 -3.06
N GLU A 14 0.57 12.12 -3.19
CA GLU A 14 0.49 11.28 -4.40
C GLU A 14 -0.65 10.24 -4.34
N ASN A 15 -1.37 10.16 -3.22
CA ASN A 15 -2.35 9.12 -2.92
C ASN A 15 -1.83 7.71 -3.25
N SER A 16 -0.71 7.34 -2.62
CA SER A 16 0.01 6.11 -2.94
C SER A 16 0.53 5.38 -1.70
N LEU A 17 0.82 4.08 -1.86
CA LEU A 17 1.44 3.25 -0.83
C LEU A 17 2.88 2.94 -1.22
N ILE A 18 3.83 3.34 -0.38
CA ILE A 18 5.26 3.09 -0.57
C ILE A 18 5.67 1.91 0.32
N PHE A 19 6.39 0.95 -0.24
CA PHE A 19 6.94 -0.18 0.51
C PHE A 19 8.25 -0.68 -0.09
N THR A 20 8.97 -1.53 0.64
CA THR A 20 10.16 -2.19 0.11
C THR A 20 9.94 -3.68 -0.11
N SER A 21 10.58 -4.23 -1.16
CA SER A 21 10.69 -5.66 -1.41
C SER A 21 11.80 -5.95 -2.41
N ASP A 22 12.40 -7.15 -2.31
CA ASP A 22 13.36 -7.62 -3.31
C ASP A 22 12.67 -7.96 -4.63
N ILE A 23 13.39 -7.73 -5.73
CA ILE A 23 12.87 -7.83 -7.09
C ILE A 23 12.54 -9.27 -7.52
N ASP A 24 13.22 -10.24 -6.92
CA ASP A 24 13.09 -11.67 -7.16
C ASP A 24 11.98 -12.33 -6.34
N THR A 25 11.38 -11.61 -5.38
CA THR A 25 10.20 -12.10 -4.66
C THR A 25 9.05 -12.39 -5.64
N ARG A 26 8.27 -13.43 -5.31
CA ARG A 26 7.15 -13.86 -6.16
C ARG A 26 6.14 -12.75 -6.42
N HIS A 27 5.76 -11.99 -5.39
CA HIS A 27 4.74 -10.95 -5.53
C HIS A 27 5.21 -9.80 -6.42
N VAL A 28 6.48 -9.36 -6.32
CA VAL A 28 7.06 -8.35 -7.22
C VAL A 28 7.15 -8.91 -8.65
N SER A 29 7.69 -10.12 -8.82
CA SER A 29 7.81 -10.76 -10.12
C SER A 29 6.47 -10.92 -10.85
N GLU A 30 5.39 -11.23 -10.12
CA GLU A 30 4.05 -11.32 -10.68
C GLU A 30 3.44 -9.93 -10.94
N ALA A 31 3.64 -8.95 -10.05
CA ALA A 31 3.17 -7.58 -10.23
C ALA A 31 3.87 -6.85 -11.38
N LEU A 32 5.12 -7.20 -11.71
CA LEU A 32 5.80 -6.66 -12.89
C LEU A 32 5.21 -7.17 -14.21
N LYS A 33 4.56 -8.35 -14.21
CA LYS A 33 3.86 -8.89 -15.40
C LYS A 33 2.47 -8.29 -15.57
N ASN A 34 1.77 -8.04 -14.47
CA ASN A 34 0.50 -7.32 -14.45
C ASN A 34 0.52 -6.33 -13.30
N ASN A 35 0.77 -5.07 -13.63
CA ASN A 35 0.95 -4.01 -12.65
C ASN A 35 -0.35 -3.46 -12.08
N PHE A 36 -1.51 -3.94 -12.54
CA PHE A 36 -2.77 -3.60 -11.89
C PHE A 36 -3.04 -4.58 -10.76
N VAL A 37 -2.81 -4.10 -9.53
CA VAL A 37 -2.85 -4.92 -8.32
C VAL A 37 -4.01 -4.53 -7.42
N ALA A 38 -4.41 -5.47 -6.57
CA ALA A 38 -5.35 -5.23 -5.49
C ALA A 38 -4.70 -5.61 -4.15
N GLY A 39 -5.15 -4.97 -3.07
CA GLY A 39 -4.68 -5.25 -1.73
C GLY A 39 -5.68 -4.85 -0.66
N SER A 40 -5.31 -5.12 0.59
CA SER A 40 -6.10 -4.76 1.75
C SER A 40 -5.22 -4.32 2.91
N ILE A 41 -5.72 -3.39 3.71
CA ILE A 41 -5.12 -2.98 4.98
C ILE A 41 -6.21 -3.12 6.02
N VAL A 42 -5.94 -3.85 7.10
CA VAL A 42 -6.94 -4.15 8.13
C VAL A 42 -6.41 -3.75 9.50
N LEU A 43 -7.32 -3.27 10.36
CA LEU A 43 -7.04 -3.19 11.79
C LEU A 43 -7.14 -4.60 12.37
N GLU A 44 -6.03 -5.10 12.90
CA GLU A 44 -6.00 -6.40 13.58
C GLU A 44 -6.77 -6.30 14.89
N THR A 45 -7.98 -6.87 14.94
CA THR A 45 -8.81 -6.89 16.14
C THR A 45 -9.84 -8.01 16.09
N ILE A 46 -10.14 -8.58 17.25
CA ILE A 46 -11.25 -9.53 17.45
C ILE A 46 -12.56 -8.84 17.84
N VAL A 47 -12.51 -7.55 18.18
CA VAL A 47 -13.68 -6.80 18.65
C VAL A 47 -14.48 -6.32 17.44
N ILE A 48 -15.65 -6.93 17.19
CA ILE A 48 -16.47 -6.69 15.99
C ILE A 48 -16.76 -5.20 15.76
N GLY A 49 -17.10 -4.45 16.81
CA GLY A 49 -17.39 -3.01 16.72
C GLY A 49 -16.17 -2.14 16.39
N LYS A 50 -14.96 -2.70 16.47
CA LYS A 50 -13.70 -2.05 16.10
C LYS A 50 -13.17 -2.52 14.74
N ILE A 51 -13.84 -3.43 14.04
CA ILE A 51 -13.37 -3.88 12.72
C ILE A 51 -13.33 -2.69 11.76
N GLN A 52 -12.14 -2.47 11.20
CA GLN A 52 -11.86 -1.44 10.23
C GLN A 52 -10.87 -1.94 9.20
N GLY A 53 -10.98 -1.45 7.98
CA GLY A 53 -9.98 -1.71 6.96
C GLY A 53 -10.39 -1.21 5.60
N ILE A 54 -9.44 -1.21 4.68
CA ILE A 54 -9.64 -0.88 3.29
C ILE A 54 -9.31 -2.05 2.38
N GLN A 55 -10.03 -2.11 1.27
CA GLN A 55 -9.71 -2.86 0.07
C GLN A 55 -9.36 -1.83 -0.99
N PHE A 56 -8.29 -2.06 -1.74
CA PHE A 56 -7.86 -1.11 -2.75
C PHE A 56 -7.46 -1.79 -4.04
N GLN A 57 -7.46 -1.01 -5.11
CA GLN A 57 -6.82 -1.32 -6.38
C GLN A 57 -5.89 -0.17 -6.75
N GLY A 58 -4.83 -0.49 -7.47
CA GLY A 58 -3.87 0.51 -7.91
C GLY A 58 -2.84 -0.02 -8.89
N LYS A 59 -1.97 0.87 -9.34
CA LYS A 59 -0.88 0.56 -10.25
C LYS A 59 0.41 0.38 -9.46
N PHE A 60 0.99 -0.81 -9.55
CA PHE A 60 2.29 -1.15 -8.98
C PHE A 60 3.41 -0.64 -9.89
N ILE A 61 4.25 0.26 -9.37
CA ILE A 61 5.32 0.89 -10.15
C ILE A 61 6.63 0.91 -9.37
N LYS A 62 7.72 0.92 -10.12
CA LYS A 62 9.03 1.31 -9.61
C LYS A 62 9.12 2.84 -9.69
N PRO A 63 9.27 3.57 -8.57
CA PRO A 63 9.40 5.02 -8.61
C PRO A 63 10.74 5.43 -9.23
N GLU A 64 10.76 6.52 -9.97
CA GLU A 64 11.94 7.07 -10.63
C GLU A 64 12.09 8.57 -10.34
N LYS A 65 13.32 9.10 -10.51
CA LYS A 65 13.64 10.54 -10.40
C LYS A 65 13.06 11.18 -9.11
N GLU A 66 12.23 12.21 -9.24
CA GLU A 66 11.64 12.92 -8.09
C GLU A 66 10.71 12.02 -7.27
N GLN A 67 9.92 11.15 -7.90
CA GLN A 67 9.05 10.21 -7.18
C GLN A 67 9.88 9.26 -6.30
N LEU A 68 11.03 8.80 -6.78
CA LEU A 68 11.95 7.98 -5.99
C LEU A 68 12.51 8.74 -4.79
N LYS A 69 12.87 10.02 -4.97
CA LYS A 69 13.40 10.87 -3.90
C LYS A 69 12.35 11.11 -2.81
N THR A 70 11.12 11.44 -3.19
CA THR A 70 10.00 11.62 -2.26
C THR A 70 9.68 10.30 -1.55
N ALA A 71 9.50 9.20 -2.30
CA ALA A 71 9.20 7.89 -1.73
C ALA A 71 10.28 7.43 -0.74
N LYS A 72 11.56 7.62 -1.07
CA LYS A 72 12.67 7.31 -0.18
C LYS A 72 12.65 8.16 1.08
N THR A 73 12.33 9.44 0.96
CA THR A 73 12.26 10.37 2.10
C THR A 73 11.14 9.96 3.05
N HIS A 74 9.93 9.74 2.53
CA HIS A 74 8.77 9.28 3.31
C HIS A 74 9.04 7.93 3.98
N TYR A 75 9.61 6.98 3.25
CA TYR A 75 9.89 5.65 3.78
C TYR A 75 10.94 5.67 4.90
N LEU A 76 12.06 6.39 4.71
CA LEU A 76 13.11 6.47 5.72
C LEU A 76 12.70 7.28 6.95
N LEU A 77 11.86 8.30 6.79
CA LEU A 77 11.30 9.04 7.93
C LEU A 77 10.46 8.13 8.83
N ARG A 78 9.66 7.23 8.22
CA ARG A 78 8.85 6.26 8.97
C ARG A 78 9.64 5.08 9.50
N PHE A 79 10.63 4.61 8.74
CA PHE A 79 11.47 3.45 9.05
C PHE A 79 12.97 3.81 8.98
N PRO A 80 13.52 4.53 9.97
CA PRO A 80 14.93 4.95 9.94
C PRO A 80 15.94 3.80 9.85
N PHE A 81 15.58 2.62 10.39
CA PHE A 81 16.41 1.41 10.32
C PHE A 81 16.52 0.84 8.89
N ALA A 82 15.64 1.22 7.97
CA ALA A 82 15.70 0.80 6.57
C ALA A 82 16.85 1.45 5.79
N THR A 83 17.57 2.42 6.38
CA THR A 83 18.78 3.02 5.79
C THR A 83 19.87 2.00 5.46
N LEU A 84 19.91 0.88 6.19
CA LEU A 84 20.88 -0.21 6.00
C LEU A 84 20.37 -1.32 5.07
N MET A 85 19.11 -1.25 4.62
CA MET A 85 18.51 -2.30 3.80
C MET A 85 18.79 -2.05 2.31
N ASN A 86 19.35 -3.04 1.64
CA ASN A 86 19.59 -3.00 0.19
C ASN A 86 18.37 -3.49 -0.61
N THR A 87 17.19 -2.95 -0.29
CA THR A 87 15.92 -3.37 -0.89
C THR A 87 15.38 -2.33 -1.87
N THR A 88 14.64 -2.78 -2.89
CA THR A 88 14.01 -1.87 -3.86
C THR A 88 12.75 -1.24 -3.26
N LEU A 89 12.57 0.06 -3.48
CA LEU A 89 11.30 0.76 -3.19
C LEU A 89 10.30 0.53 -4.31
N TRP A 90 9.06 0.31 -3.92
CA TRP A 90 7.92 0.14 -4.80
C TRP A 90 6.77 1.05 -4.35
N VAL A 91 5.96 1.45 -5.32
CA VAL A 91 4.79 2.30 -5.08
C VAL A 91 3.55 1.62 -5.65
N VAL A 92 2.44 1.66 -4.92
CA VAL A 92 1.10 1.41 -5.47
C VAL A 92 0.35 2.74 -5.54
N GLU A 93 0.16 3.26 -6.75
CA GLU A 93 -0.69 4.42 -6.99
C GLU A 93 -2.16 4.01 -6.85
N LEU A 94 -2.85 4.53 -5.84
CA LEU A 94 -4.21 4.10 -5.52
C LEU A 94 -5.20 4.69 -6.52
N SER A 95 -6.00 3.82 -7.16
CA SER A 95 -7.04 4.21 -8.11
C SER A 95 -8.45 3.97 -7.59
N HIS A 96 -8.62 3.02 -6.67
CA HIS A 96 -9.89 2.70 -6.05
C HIS A 96 -9.70 2.25 -4.61
N ILE A 97 -10.54 2.73 -3.70
CA ILE A 97 -10.53 2.33 -2.30
C ILE A 97 -11.96 2.08 -1.84
N LYS A 98 -12.18 0.97 -1.14
CA LYS A 98 -13.40 0.67 -0.38
C LYS A 98 -13.03 0.45 1.07
N MET A 99 -13.55 1.28 1.98
CA MET A 99 -13.40 1.09 3.42
C MET A 99 -14.61 0.39 4.02
N THR A 100 -14.34 -0.46 5.00
CA THR A 100 -15.33 -0.94 5.98
C THR A 100 -14.95 -0.35 7.34
N ASP A 101 -15.91 0.27 8.03
CA ASP A 101 -15.72 0.79 9.40
C ASP A 101 -16.98 0.49 10.23
N ASN A 102 -16.89 -0.48 11.13
CA ASN A 102 -18.01 -0.89 11.96
C ASN A 102 -18.38 0.14 13.05
N ARG A 103 -17.55 1.17 13.30
CA ARG A 103 -17.88 2.26 14.22
C ARG A 103 -18.92 3.21 13.64
N LEU A 104 -19.11 3.21 12.32
CA LEU A 104 -20.07 4.05 11.61
C LEU A 104 -21.44 3.38 11.43
N GLY A 105 -21.67 2.23 12.07
CA GLY A 105 -22.83 1.35 11.89
C GLY A 105 -22.44 0.04 11.20
N PHE A 106 -23.10 -1.07 11.58
CA PHE A 106 -22.74 -2.40 11.11
C PHE A 106 -22.77 -2.50 9.57
N GLY A 107 -21.63 -2.82 8.96
CA GLY A 107 -21.54 -3.04 7.52
C GLY A 107 -21.52 -1.78 6.65
N LYS A 108 -21.39 -0.57 7.22
CA LYS A 108 -21.25 0.67 6.43
C LYS A 108 -19.96 0.66 5.60
N LYS A 109 -20.07 1.11 4.35
CA LYS A 109 -18.97 1.15 3.38
C LYS A 109 -18.78 2.56 2.83
N LEU A 110 -17.53 2.97 2.69
CA LEU A 110 -17.13 4.21 2.00
C LEU A 110 -16.34 3.84 0.74
N ILE A 111 -16.55 4.56 -0.36
CA ILE A 111 -15.92 4.29 -1.66
C ILE A 111 -15.27 5.57 -2.16
N TRP A 112 -13.99 5.48 -2.52
CA TRP A 112 -13.24 6.54 -3.20
C TRP A 112 -12.71 6.02 -4.54
N LYS A 113 -12.75 6.88 -5.56
CA LYS A 113 -12.22 6.63 -6.90
C LYS A 113 -11.31 7.79 -7.25
N LYS A 114 -10.18 7.50 -7.90
CA LYS A 114 -9.36 8.54 -8.53
C LYS A 114 -10.19 9.16 -9.66
N SER A 115 -10.33 10.48 -9.65
CA SER A 115 -11.04 11.26 -10.68
C SER A 115 -10.30 11.23 -12.01
#